data_AF-A0A963W667-F1
#
_entry.id   AF-A0A963W667-F1
#
_cell.length_a   1.000
_cell.length_b   1.000
_cell.length_c   1.000
_cell.angle_alpha   90.00
_cell.angle_beta   90.00
_cell.angle_gamma   90.00
#
_symmetry.space_group_name_H-M   'P 1'
#
loop_
_entity.id
_entity.type
_entity.pdbx_description
1 polymer ?
#
loop_
_entity_poly.entity_id
_entity_poly.type
_entity_poly.pdbx_seq_one_letter_code
_entity_poly.pdbx_strand_id
1 'polypeptide(L)'
;MREDGTMARLSDLVTFARLHDLKIGTIRDLIAYRRKHDRMVEMQREYSFESKWGGQWRARVYFNSATQEETIVLVKGHVIPETPTLVRMHTLAFFPDIFGELGTRASLLSRSMEIIAEEGNGVIVVLNKPLVNSFAKVIDLKLGLLQGKFPKMEDMRDYGVGAQILAELGIHDMVLLTNTEHSLVALEGYGLNIVGQRPFD
;
A
#
# COMPACT_ATOMS: atom_id res chain seq x y z
N MET A 1 11.21 -36.47 -1.62
CA MET A 1 12.69 -36.51 -1.71
C MET A 1 13.06 -37.20 -3.01
N ARG A 2 14.25 -36.92 -3.56
CA ARG A 2 14.82 -37.70 -4.66
C ARG A 2 15.13 -39.12 -4.16
N GLU A 3 15.32 -40.05 -5.09
CA GLU A 3 15.71 -41.44 -4.78
C GLU A 3 17.07 -41.52 -4.07
N ASP A 4 17.94 -40.53 -4.28
CA ASP A 4 19.24 -40.37 -3.62
C ASP A 4 19.17 -39.81 -2.18
N GLY A 5 17.96 -39.57 -1.65
CA GLY A 5 17.74 -39.02 -0.30
C GLY A 5 17.91 -37.50 -0.19
N THR A 6 18.19 -36.78 -1.27
CA THR A 6 18.26 -35.31 -1.26
C THR A 6 16.90 -34.64 -1.48
N MET A 7 16.76 -33.37 -1.10
CA MET A 7 15.54 -32.60 -1.34
C MET A 7 15.41 -32.23 -2.82
N ALA A 8 14.28 -32.61 -3.44
CA ALA A 8 13.98 -32.29 -4.83
C ALA A 8 13.86 -30.77 -5.03
N ARG A 9 14.47 -30.26 -6.10
CA ARG A 9 14.38 -28.84 -6.52
C ARG A 9 13.28 -28.68 -7.57
N LEU A 10 12.96 -27.43 -7.93
CA LEU A 10 11.89 -27.12 -8.88
C LEU A 10 12.04 -27.90 -10.20
N SER A 11 13.25 -27.97 -10.76
CA SER A 11 13.53 -28.73 -11.99
C SER A 11 13.12 -30.21 -11.90
N ASP A 12 13.34 -30.81 -10.73
CA ASP A 12 13.02 -32.21 -10.47
C ASP A 12 11.51 -32.40 -10.30
N LEU A 13 10.89 -31.47 -9.58
CA LEU A 13 9.45 -31.44 -9.36
C LEU A 13 8.68 -31.25 -10.66
N VAL A 14 9.17 -30.44 -11.62
CA VAL A 14 8.56 -30.29 -12.94
C VAL A 14 8.56 -31.63 -13.69
N THR A 15 9.69 -32.35 -13.66
CA THR A 15 9.83 -33.63 -14.36
C THR A 15 8.94 -34.69 -13.74
N PHE A 16 8.93 -34.78 -12.40
CA PHE A 16 8.07 -35.69 -11.65
C PHE A 16 6.57 -35.40 -11.86
N ALA A 17 6.18 -34.11 -11.83
CA ALA A 17 4.80 -33.70 -12.04
C ALA A 17 4.29 -34.10 -13.42
N ARG A 18 5.12 -33.97 -14.47
CA ARG A 18 4.76 -34.43 -15.83
C ARG A 18 4.60 -35.95 -15.91
N LEU A 19 5.49 -36.71 -15.28
CA LEU A 19 5.44 -38.18 -15.29
C LEU A 19 4.15 -38.72 -14.66
N HIS A 20 3.65 -38.04 -13.63
CA HIS A 20 2.50 -38.47 -12.84
C HIS A 20 1.22 -37.66 -13.11
N ASP A 21 1.20 -36.83 -14.15
CA ASP A 21 0.08 -35.95 -14.51
C ASP A 21 -0.43 -35.08 -13.33
N LEU A 22 0.51 -34.53 -12.57
CA LEU A 22 0.24 -33.64 -11.45
C LEU A 22 0.42 -32.18 -11.87
N LYS A 23 -0.43 -31.31 -11.33
CA LYS A 23 -0.26 -29.85 -11.47
C LYS A 23 0.82 -29.37 -10.51
N ILE A 24 1.66 -28.44 -10.98
CA ILE A 24 2.67 -27.75 -10.18
C ILE A 24 2.44 -26.23 -10.27
N GLY A 25 2.67 -25.52 -9.17
CA GLY A 25 2.61 -24.07 -9.10
C GLY A 25 3.50 -23.56 -7.96
N THR A 26 3.82 -22.27 -7.98
CA THR A 26 4.64 -21.66 -6.93
C THR A 26 3.77 -20.98 -5.88
N ILE A 27 4.30 -20.85 -4.65
CA ILE A 27 3.65 -20.04 -3.60
C ILE A 27 3.48 -18.58 -4.08
N ARG A 28 4.43 -18.07 -4.87
CA ARG A 28 4.34 -16.73 -5.48
C ARG A 28 3.12 -16.60 -6.38
N ASP A 29 2.90 -17.58 -7.26
CA ASP A 29 1.75 -17.58 -8.17
C ASP A 29 0.43 -17.74 -7.41
N LEU A 30 0.41 -18.57 -6.36
CA LEU A 30 -0.75 -18.71 -5.49
C LEU A 30 -1.07 -17.40 -4.76
N ILE A 31 -0.07 -16.70 -4.23
CA ILE A 31 -0.25 -15.38 -3.61
C ILE A 31 -0.78 -14.38 -4.62
N ALA A 32 -0.22 -14.33 -5.83
CA ALA A 32 -0.69 -13.44 -6.89
C ALA A 32 -2.13 -13.77 -7.32
N TYR A 33 -2.45 -15.06 -7.48
CA TYR A 33 -3.80 -15.52 -7.81
C TYR A 33 -4.82 -15.12 -6.74
N ARG A 34 -4.52 -15.39 -5.46
CA ARG A 34 -5.40 -15.01 -4.35
C ARG A 34 -5.54 -13.50 -4.23
N ARG A 35 -4.47 -12.74 -4.40
CA ARG A 35 -4.53 -11.26 -4.39
C ARG A 35 -5.46 -10.69 -5.46
N LYS A 36 -5.54 -11.35 -6.63
CA LYS A 36 -6.40 -10.98 -7.75
C LYS A 36 -7.86 -11.41 -7.59
N HIS A 37 -8.13 -12.55 -6.95
CA HIS A 37 -9.46 -13.16 -6.92
C HIS A 37 -10.15 -13.08 -5.54
N ASP A 38 -9.40 -13.00 -4.45
CA ASP A 38 -9.96 -12.87 -3.10
C ASP A 38 -10.21 -11.38 -2.81
N ARG A 39 -11.48 -11.00 -2.64
CA ARG A 39 -11.85 -9.70 -2.07
C ARG A 39 -11.77 -9.78 -0.56
N MET A 40 -10.70 -9.24 0.02
CA MET A 40 -10.46 -9.28 1.47
C MET A 40 -10.77 -7.95 2.17
N VAL A 41 -11.01 -6.89 1.41
CA VAL A 41 -11.28 -5.54 1.93
C VAL A 41 -12.73 -5.14 1.68
N GLU A 42 -13.38 -4.59 2.72
CA GLU A 42 -14.76 -4.11 2.64
C GLU A 42 -14.87 -2.70 3.22
N MET A 43 -15.57 -1.80 2.53
CA MET A 43 -15.84 -0.45 3.04
C MET A 43 -16.88 -0.52 4.15
N GLN A 44 -16.51 -0.08 5.36
CA GLN A 44 -17.38 -0.12 6.53
C GLN A 44 -18.06 1.22 6.82
N ARG A 45 -17.33 2.32 6.70
CA ARG A 45 -17.78 3.65 7.11
C ARG A 45 -17.30 4.72 6.14
N GLU A 46 -18.11 5.74 5.94
CA GLU A 46 -17.75 6.97 5.21
C GLU A 46 -18.12 8.19 6.07
N TYR A 47 -17.25 9.19 6.08
CA TYR A 47 -17.47 10.46 6.77
C TYR A 47 -16.95 11.63 5.93
N SER A 48 -17.78 12.65 5.73
CA SER A 48 -17.37 13.88 5.05
C SER A 48 -16.93 14.93 6.08
N PHE A 49 -15.81 15.59 5.82
CA PHE A 49 -15.24 16.58 6.74
C PHE A 49 -14.55 17.72 6.00
N GLU A 50 -14.44 18.85 6.68
CA GLU A 50 -13.66 20.00 6.21
C GLU A 50 -12.25 19.97 6.81
N SER A 51 -11.26 20.00 5.94
CA SER A 51 -9.85 20.04 6.28
C SER A 51 -9.30 21.44 6.03
N LYS A 52 -8.45 21.92 6.94
CA LYS A 52 -7.61 23.10 6.67
C LYS A 52 -6.68 22.89 5.45
N TRP A 53 -6.40 21.65 5.11
CA TRP A 53 -5.65 21.25 3.92
C TRP A 53 -6.63 20.81 2.84
N GLY A 54 -6.97 21.73 1.95
CA GLY A 54 -7.74 21.40 0.76
C GLY A 54 -9.26 21.33 0.93
N GLY A 55 -9.86 21.88 2.00
CA GLY A 55 -11.32 22.03 2.12
C GLY A 55 -12.06 20.71 2.33
N GLN A 56 -13.14 20.44 1.59
CA GLN A 56 -14.00 19.26 1.79
C GLN A 56 -13.33 17.94 1.36
N TRP A 57 -13.40 16.92 2.20
CA TRP A 57 -12.87 15.57 1.96
C TRP A 57 -13.86 14.49 2.39
N ARG A 58 -13.72 13.29 1.82
CA ARG A 58 -14.41 12.09 2.28
C ARG A 58 -13.40 11.10 2.84
N ALA A 59 -13.52 10.77 4.11
CA ALA A 59 -12.80 9.67 4.73
C ALA A 59 -13.60 8.38 4.59
N ARG A 60 -12.97 7.32 4.09
CA ARG A 60 -13.53 5.96 4.01
C ARG A 60 -12.69 5.00 4.81
N VAL A 61 -13.33 4.16 5.62
CA VAL A 61 -12.68 3.11 6.38
C VAL A 61 -12.93 1.77 5.70
N TYR A 62 -11.85 1.09 5.37
CA TYR A 62 -11.85 -0.27 4.82
C TYR A 62 -11.34 -1.24 5.87
N PHE A 63 -12.06 -2.33 6.08
CA PHE A 63 -11.66 -3.41 6.98
C PHE A 63 -11.14 -4.59 6.17
N ASN A 64 -9.97 -5.10 6.55
CA ASN A 64 -9.39 -6.30 5.96
C ASN A 64 -9.74 -7.52 6.84
N SER A 65 -10.55 -8.43 6.31
CA SER A 65 -10.99 -9.64 7.04
C SER A 65 -9.85 -10.63 7.33
N ALA A 66 -8.78 -10.61 6.53
CA ALA A 66 -7.64 -11.49 6.68
C ALA A 66 -6.64 -11.00 7.74
N THR A 67 -6.41 -9.69 7.84
CA THR A 67 -5.49 -9.11 8.84
C THR A 67 -6.19 -8.59 10.09
N GLN A 68 -7.53 -8.44 10.04
CA GLN A 68 -8.33 -7.78 11.07
C GLN A 68 -7.90 -6.33 11.34
N GLU A 69 -7.40 -5.64 10.31
CA GLU A 69 -6.94 -4.27 10.40
C GLU A 69 -7.84 -3.32 9.59
N GLU A 70 -7.93 -2.08 10.06
CA GLU A 70 -8.60 -0.99 9.37
C GLU A 70 -7.59 -0.11 8.63
N THR A 71 -7.95 0.28 7.42
CA THR A 71 -7.22 1.26 6.61
C THR A 71 -8.15 2.42 6.29
N ILE A 72 -7.68 3.64 6.52
CA ILE A 72 -8.42 4.86 6.17
C ILE A 72 -7.92 5.41 4.84
N VAL A 73 -8.87 5.83 4.01
CA VAL A 73 -8.61 6.44 2.71
C VAL A 73 -9.30 7.79 2.64
N LEU A 74 -8.56 8.82 2.26
CA LEU A 74 -9.08 10.15 2.02
C LEU A 74 -9.33 10.32 0.52
N VAL A 75 -10.55 10.68 0.16
CA VAL A 75 -10.98 10.84 -1.23
C VAL A 75 -11.38 12.30 -1.46
N LYS A 76 -10.80 12.88 -2.50
CA LYS A 76 -11.16 14.20 -3.05
C LYS A 76 -11.87 14.00 -4.38
N GLY A 77 -12.96 14.72 -4.60
CA GLY A 77 -13.73 14.61 -5.84
C GLY A 77 -14.32 13.20 -6.05
N HIS A 78 -14.36 12.73 -7.29
CA HIS A 78 -14.90 11.43 -7.69
C HIS A 78 -13.90 10.70 -8.59
N VAL A 79 -13.68 9.41 -8.34
CA VAL A 79 -12.87 8.57 -9.23
C VAL A 79 -13.59 8.40 -10.57
N ILE A 80 -12.89 8.71 -11.65
CA ILE A 80 -13.37 8.56 -13.02
C ILE A 80 -12.52 7.45 -13.66
N PRO A 81 -13.11 6.29 -14.02
CA PRO A 81 -12.35 5.11 -14.46
C PRO A 81 -11.45 5.34 -15.68
N GLU A 82 -11.83 6.27 -16.56
CA GLU A 82 -11.13 6.54 -17.83
C GLU A 82 -9.97 7.52 -17.69
N THR A 83 -9.78 8.13 -16.51
CA THR A 83 -8.74 9.14 -16.29
C THR A 83 -7.78 8.69 -15.19
N PRO A 84 -6.45 8.86 -15.38
CA PRO A 84 -5.49 8.58 -14.33
C PRO A 84 -5.81 9.35 -13.05
N THR A 85 -5.99 8.64 -11.94
CA THR A 85 -6.26 9.26 -10.64
C THR A 85 -4.96 9.61 -9.93
N LEU A 86 -4.85 10.80 -9.34
CA LEU A 86 -3.71 11.16 -8.51
C LEU A 86 -3.80 10.42 -7.17
N VAL A 87 -2.80 9.58 -6.88
CA VAL A 87 -2.81 8.69 -5.71
C VAL A 87 -1.59 8.91 -4.84
N ARG A 88 -1.79 9.03 -3.53
CA ARG A 88 -0.74 9.04 -2.52
C ARG A 88 -0.86 7.82 -1.61
N MET A 89 0.21 7.03 -1.56
CA MET A 89 0.39 5.99 -0.53
C MET A 89 1.17 6.61 0.64
N HIS A 90 0.50 6.86 1.77
CA HIS A 90 1.10 7.55 2.92
C HIS A 90 1.19 6.63 4.14
N THR A 91 2.40 6.39 4.65
CA THR A 91 2.56 5.76 5.98
C THR A 91 2.43 6.81 7.06
N LEU A 92 1.45 6.59 7.94
CA LEU A 92 1.21 7.44 9.09
C LEU A 92 2.42 7.42 10.05
N ALA A 93 2.91 8.60 10.40
CA ALA A 93 3.95 8.79 11.39
C ALA A 93 3.55 9.91 12.36
N PHE A 94 3.37 9.56 13.64
CA PHE A 94 2.85 10.47 14.67
C PHE A 94 3.62 11.78 14.80
N PHE A 95 4.96 11.73 14.82
CA PHE A 95 5.77 12.94 15.01
C PHE A 95 5.61 13.96 13.88
N PRO A 96 5.88 13.64 12.61
CA PRO A 96 5.74 14.62 11.53
C PRO A 96 4.27 14.90 11.16
N ASP A 97 3.36 13.91 11.23
CA ASP A 97 1.99 14.09 10.73
C ASP A 97 1.03 14.67 11.78
N ILE A 98 1.20 14.30 13.06
CA ILE A 98 0.28 14.70 14.15
C ILE A 98 0.92 15.78 15.03
N PHE A 99 2.17 15.60 15.43
CA PHE A 99 2.87 16.54 16.32
C PHE A 99 3.61 17.67 15.58
N GLY A 100 3.66 17.63 14.24
CA GLY A 100 4.28 18.67 13.43
C GLY A 100 5.80 18.76 13.58
N GLU A 101 6.47 17.64 13.84
CA GLU A 101 7.93 17.59 13.91
C GLU A 101 8.56 18.03 12.58
N LEU A 102 9.52 18.94 12.66
CA LEU A 102 10.30 19.41 11.52
C LEU A 102 11.28 18.33 11.04
N GLY A 103 11.52 18.28 9.74
CA GLY A 103 12.46 17.34 9.12
C GLY A 103 12.05 16.97 7.70
N THR A 104 12.73 15.99 7.12
CA THR A 104 12.55 15.57 5.72
C THR A 104 11.19 14.91 5.43
N ARG A 105 10.45 14.51 6.45
CA ARG A 105 9.07 13.99 6.34
C ARG A 105 8.02 14.97 6.83
N ALA A 106 8.43 16.16 7.29
CA ALA A 106 7.50 17.16 7.79
C ALA A 106 6.52 17.52 6.67
N SER A 107 5.25 17.66 7.04
CA SER A 107 4.20 18.15 6.13
C SER A 107 3.91 17.29 4.90
N LEU A 108 4.48 16.09 4.75
CA LEU A 108 4.22 15.25 3.56
C LEU A 108 2.73 14.91 3.40
N LEU A 109 2.04 14.60 4.51
CA LEU A 109 0.61 14.33 4.48
C LEU A 109 -0.18 15.60 4.09
N SER A 110 0.01 16.69 4.82
CA SER A 110 -0.69 17.95 4.57
C SER A 110 -0.45 18.47 3.15
N ARG A 111 0.79 18.40 2.67
CA ARG A 111 1.14 18.84 1.32
C ARG A 111 0.52 17.97 0.25
N SER A 112 0.47 16.65 0.47
CA SER A 112 -0.22 15.75 -0.46
C SER A 112 -1.73 16.03 -0.52
N MET A 113 -2.34 16.39 0.61
CA MET A 113 -3.74 16.82 0.65
C MET A 113 -3.93 18.12 -0.14
N GLU A 114 -3.07 19.11 0.04
CA GLU A 114 -3.14 20.38 -0.72
C GLU A 114 -3.04 20.13 -2.23
N ILE A 115 -2.03 19.38 -2.68
CA ILE A 115 -1.80 19.10 -4.11
C ILE A 115 -3.00 18.37 -4.72
N ILE A 116 -3.53 17.35 -4.04
CA ILE A 116 -4.71 16.60 -4.52
C ILE A 116 -5.95 17.49 -4.51
N ALA A 117 -6.07 18.42 -3.55
CA ALA A 117 -7.18 19.34 -3.52
C ALA A 117 -7.12 20.40 -4.62
N GLU A 118 -5.92 20.88 -4.98
CA GLU A 118 -5.69 21.76 -6.13
C GLU A 118 -6.08 21.08 -7.45
N GLU A 119 -5.79 19.78 -7.61
CA GLU A 119 -6.23 18.97 -8.75
C GLU A 119 -7.76 18.73 -8.75
N GLY A 120 -8.39 18.80 -7.58
CA GLY A 120 -9.82 18.59 -7.37
C GLY A 120 -10.25 17.11 -7.34
N ASN A 121 -9.37 16.19 -7.73
CA ASN A 121 -9.61 14.75 -7.74
C ASN A 121 -8.37 13.97 -7.31
N GLY A 122 -8.54 13.03 -6.39
CA GLY A 122 -7.48 12.11 -6.01
C GLY A 122 -7.73 11.39 -4.70
N VAL A 123 -6.81 10.50 -4.37
CA VAL A 123 -6.94 9.56 -3.25
C VAL A 123 -5.66 9.50 -2.44
N ILE A 124 -5.79 9.53 -1.11
CA ILE A 124 -4.70 9.26 -0.17
C ILE A 124 -5.04 8.01 0.61
N VAL A 125 -4.27 6.95 0.42
CA VAL A 125 -4.37 5.73 1.23
C VAL A 125 -3.43 5.88 2.42
N VAL A 126 -3.98 5.90 3.62
CA VAL A 126 -3.20 6.03 4.86
C VAL A 126 -2.91 4.64 5.41
N LEU A 127 -1.67 4.20 5.21
CA LEU A 127 -1.16 2.94 5.71
C LEU A 127 -0.83 3.11 7.20
N ASN A 128 -1.66 2.52 8.05
CA ASN A 128 -1.42 2.46 9.49
C ASN A 128 -0.74 1.14 9.84
N LYS A 129 0.50 1.20 10.32
CA LYS A 129 1.20 0.02 10.82
C LYS A 129 1.48 0.20 12.31
N PRO A 130 0.66 -0.38 13.21
CA PRO A 130 1.01 -0.42 14.60
C PRO A 130 2.19 -1.38 14.78
N LEU A 131 3.41 -0.86 14.89
CA LEU A 131 4.52 -1.65 15.41
C LEU A 131 4.26 -1.91 16.91
N VAL A 132 4.44 -3.15 17.35
CA VAL A 132 4.51 -3.44 18.80
C VAL A 132 5.64 -2.61 19.40
N ASN A 133 5.34 -1.84 20.45
CA ASN A 133 6.19 -0.80 21.04
C ASN A 133 6.61 0.33 20.07
N SER A 134 5.73 0.71 19.13
CA SER A 134 5.99 1.73 18.10
C SER A 134 6.57 3.01 18.67
N PHE A 135 5.96 3.57 19.72
CA PHE A 135 6.42 4.83 20.31
C PHE A 135 7.79 4.72 20.96
N ALA A 136 8.02 3.70 21.80
CA ALA A 136 9.31 3.49 22.44
C ALA A 136 10.44 3.31 21.40
N LYS A 137 10.22 2.48 20.38
CA LYS A 137 11.19 2.30 19.29
C LYS A 137 11.45 3.57 18.50
N VAL A 138 10.41 4.36 18.21
CA VAL A 138 10.55 5.65 17.54
C VAL A 138 11.39 6.60 18.38
N ILE A 139 11.16 6.64 19.70
CA ILE A 139 11.94 7.46 20.65
C ILE A 139 13.37 6.95 20.73
N ASP A 140 13.60 5.65 20.89
CA ASP A 140 14.94 5.05 20.96
C ASP A 140 15.76 5.32 19.68
N LEU A 141 15.13 5.26 18.50
CA LEU A 141 15.76 5.66 17.24
C LEU A 141 16.14 7.14 17.23
N LYS A 142 15.27 8.02 17.74
CA LYS A 142 15.55 9.47 17.84
C LYS A 142 16.64 9.78 18.84
N LEU A 143 16.70 9.05 19.95
CA LEU A 143 17.74 9.15 20.98
C LEU A 143 19.06 8.47 20.56
N GLY A 144 19.10 7.79 19.41
CA GLY A 144 20.28 7.05 18.95
C GLY A 144 20.57 5.77 19.75
N LEU A 145 19.61 5.31 20.55
CA LEU A 145 19.72 4.09 21.36
C LEU A 145 19.53 2.81 20.52
N LEU A 146 18.91 2.93 19.35
CA LEU A 146 18.81 1.88 18.34
C LEU A 146 19.57 2.28 17.09
N GLN A 147 20.45 1.40 16.61
CA GLN A 147 21.09 1.56 15.30
C GLN A 147 20.16 1.07 14.19
N GLY A 148 19.78 1.98 13.29
CA GLY A 148 18.91 1.68 12.16
C GLY A 148 18.30 2.95 11.57
N LYS A 149 17.77 2.85 10.35
CA LYS A 149 16.84 3.86 9.82
C LYS A 149 15.43 3.45 10.24
N PHE A 150 14.49 4.40 10.32
CA PHE A 150 13.06 4.06 10.35
C PHE A 150 12.80 3.00 9.28
N PRO A 151 12.02 1.94 9.58
CA PRO A 151 11.75 0.91 8.60
C PRO A 151 11.26 1.60 7.33
N LYS A 152 12.06 1.52 6.26
CA LYS A 152 11.59 1.90 4.94
C LYS A 152 10.40 0.99 4.66
N MET A 153 9.36 1.54 4.03
CA MET A 153 8.28 0.72 3.48
C MET A 153 8.88 -0.23 2.43
N GLU A 154 9.35 -1.39 2.87
CA GLU A 154 9.75 -2.51 2.02
C GLU A 154 8.77 -3.68 2.12
N ASP A 155 7.73 -3.57 2.97
CA ASP A 155 6.71 -4.61 3.02
C ASP A 155 5.72 -4.45 1.87
N MET A 156 5.96 -5.24 0.80
CA MET A 156 5.01 -5.51 -0.30
C MET A 156 3.61 -5.97 0.17
N ARG A 157 3.41 -6.21 1.47
CA ARG A 157 2.12 -6.57 2.06
C ARG A 157 1.22 -5.36 2.25
N ASP A 158 1.77 -4.26 2.76
CA ASP A 158 0.99 -3.04 3.08
C ASP A 158 0.52 -2.35 1.78
N TYR A 159 1.38 -2.40 0.75
CA TYR A 159 0.99 -2.01 -0.61
C TYR A 159 -0.11 -2.90 -1.20
N GLY A 160 -0.18 -4.18 -0.82
CA GLY A 160 -1.20 -5.10 -1.29
C GLY A 160 -2.60 -4.72 -0.82
N VAL A 161 -2.75 -4.33 0.46
CA VAL A 161 -4.04 -3.87 1.00
C VAL A 161 -4.44 -2.55 0.34
N GLY A 162 -3.50 -1.60 0.24
CA GLY A 162 -3.75 -0.34 -0.46
C GLY A 162 -4.16 -0.55 -1.93
N ALA A 163 -3.51 -1.47 -2.63
CA ALA A 163 -3.85 -1.83 -4.00
C ALA A 163 -5.27 -2.40 -4.13
N GLN A 164 -5.70 -3.29 -3.22
CA GLN A 164 -7.07 -3.80 -3.22
C GLN A 164 -8.08 -2.68 -3.00
N ILE A 165 -7.79 -1.74 -2.10
CA ILE A 165 -8.69 -0.61 -1.84
C ILE A 165 -8.78 0.30 -3.07
N LEU A 166 -7.67 0.59 -3.75
CA LEU A 166 -7.66 1.38 -4.98
C LEU A 166 -8.47 0.71 -6.09
N ALA A 167 -8.32 -0.61 -6.27
CA ALA A 167 -9.11 -1.37 -7.23
C ALA A 167 -10.62 -1.36 -6.88
N GLU A 168 -10.97 -1.48 -5.60
CA GLU A 168 -12.36 -1.39 -5.12
C GLU A 168 -12.96 0.01 -5.33
N LEU A 169 -12.14 1.06 -5.28
CA LEU A 169 -12.53 2.42 -5.62
C LEU A 169 -12.74 2.63 -7.14
N GLY A 170 -12.45 1.63 -7.97
CA GLY A 170 -12.58 1.71 -9.43
C GLY A 170 -11.39 2.41 -10.11
N ILE A 171 -10.25 2.53 -9.42
CA ILE A 171 -9.03 3.09 -10.01
C ILE A 171 -8.35 1.98 -10.80
N HIS A 172 -7.95 2.30 -12.03
CA HIS A 172 -7.14 1.42 -12.87
C HIS A 172 -5.80 2.08 -13.18
N ASP A 173 -5.84 3.24 -13.84
CA ASP A 173 -4.65 4.06 -14.09
C ASP A 173 -4.47 5.10 -12.98
N MET A 174 -3.23 5.26 -12.51
CA MET A 174 -2.89 6.25 -11.49
C MET A 174 -1.56 6.94 -11.72
N VAL A 175 -1.49 8.19 -11.25
CA VAL A 175 -0.25 8.94 -11.08
C VAL A 175 0.12 8.90 -9.61
N LEU A 176 1.28 8.33 -9.27
CA LEU A 176 1.72 8.26 -7.88
C LEU A 176 2.38 9.58 -7.44
N LEU A 177 1.84 10.18 -6.39
CA LEU A 177 2.44 11.32 -5.71
C LEU A 177 3.51 10.82 -4.72
N THR A 178 4.78 10.79 -5.14
CA THR A 178 5.88 10.12 -4.41
C THR A 178 7.25 10.70 -4.74
N ASN A 179 8.14 10.72 -3.74
CA ASN A 179 9.54 11.16 -3.87
C ASN A 179 10.54 9.99 -3.92
N THR A 180 10.03 8.77 -3.91
CA THR A 180 10.83 7.55 -3.96
C THR A 180 10.41 6.74 -5.16
N GLU A 181 11.41 6.19 -5.87
CA GLU A 181 11.17 5.23 -6.94
C GLU A 181 10.57 3.94 -6.34
N HIS A 182 9.41 3.55 -6.86
CA HIS A 182 8.74 2.32 -6.50
C HIS A 182 8.80 1.32 -7.66
N SER A 183 9.03 0.05 -7.36
CA SER A 183 9.03 -0.99 -8.40
C SER A 183 7.60 -1.25 -8.88
N LEU A 184 7.39 -1.10 -10.19
CA LEU A 184 6.10 -1.29 -10.89
C LEU A 184 5.47 -2.69 -10.70
N VAL A 185 6.27 -3.70 -10.37
CA VAL A 185 5.95 -5.13 -10.51
C VAL A 185 4.88 -5.65 -9.53
N ALA A 186 4.56 -4.92 -8.46
CA ALA A 186 3.66 -5.44 -7.41
C ALA A 186 2.15 -5.20 -7.66
N LEU A 187 1.79 -4.28 -8.57
CA LEU A 187 0.44 -3.72 -8.66
C LEU A 187 -0.40 -4.25 -9.82
N GLU A 188 0.24 -4.79 -10.87
CA GLU A 188 -0.45 -5.39 -12.03
C GLU A 188 -1.37 -6.55 -11.62
N GLY A 189 -1.00 -7.30 -10.57
CA GLY A 189 -1.83 -8.38 -10.02
C GLY A 189 -3.19 -7.93 -9.48
N TYR A 190 -3.35 -6.63 -9.20
CA TYR A 190 -4.58 -6.01 -8.74
C TYR A 190 -5.34 -5.25 -9.84
N GLY A 191 -4.87 -5.31 -11.10
CA GLY A 191 -5.45 -4.54 -12.20
C GLY A 191 -5.19 -3.03 -12.09
N LEU A 192 -4.10 -2.66 -11.43
CA LEU A 192 -3.64 -1.29 -11.27
C LEU A 192 -2.41 -1.04 -12.14
N ASN A 193 -2.35 0.14 -12.73
CA ASN A 193 -1.28 0.59 -13.60
C ASN A 193 -0.79 1.98 -13.16
N ILE A 194 0.52 2.11 -12.95
CA ILE A 194 1.15 3.41 -12.67
C ILE A 194 1.55 4.03 -13.99
N VAL A 195 0.78 5.01 -14.46
CA VAL A 195 1.06 5.71 -15.72
C VAL A 195 2.04 6.87 -15.55
N GLY A 196 2.32 7.27 -14.30
CA GLY A 196 3.29 8.32 -14.00
C GLY A 196 3.62 8.43 -12.52
N GLN A 197 4.73 9.12 -12.23
CA GLN A 197 5.11 9.52 -10.88
C GLN A 197 5.29 11.03 -10.84
N ARG A 198 4.73 11.66 -9.81
CA ARG A 198 4.84 13.10 -9.55
C ARG A 198 5.58 13.29 -8.22
N PRO A 199 6.84 13.76 -8.23
CA PRO A 199 7.51 14.17 -7.02
C PRO A 199 6.90 15.47 -6.48
N PHE A 200 7.06 15.70 -5.17
CA PHE A 200 6.61 16.91 -4.49
C PHE A 200 7.50 17.20 -3.29
N ASP A 201 7.71 18.48 -2.99
CA ASP A 201 8.51 18.90 -1.84
C ASP A 201 7.69 18.95 -0.55
#